data_AF-A0A239JYQ4-F1
#
_entry.id   AF-A0A239JYQ4-F1
#
_cell.length_a   1.000
_cell.length_b   1.000
_cell.length_c   1.000
_cell.angle_alpha   90.00
_cell.angle_beta   90.00
_cell.angle_gamma   90.00
#
_symmetry.space_group_name_H-M   'P 1'
#
loop_
_entity.id
_entity.type
_entity.pdbx_description
1 polymer ?
#
loop_
_entity_poly.entity_id
_entity_poly.type
_entity_poly.pdbx_seq_one_letter_code
_entity_poly.pdbx_strand_id
1 'polypeptide(L)' 'MNITLVPQRRDTPLVAVKSGDVLALNGEAFDFGPLQEGDVLPADAIASNLFAGPVTRITGILQISLVLPIGAACGRDGW' A
#
# COMPACT_ATOMS: atom_id res chain seq x y z
N MET A 1 7.52 2.32 10.04
CA MET A 1 6.77 1.80 8.89
C MET A 1 7.67 1.81 7.66
N ASN A 2 7.83 0.65 7.02
CA ASN A 2 8.51 0.45 5.75
C ASN A 2 7.45 0.22 4.67
N ILE A 3 7.52 1.00 3.59
CA ILE A 3 6.54 0.94 2.50
C ILE A 3 7.27 0.52 1.22
N THR A 4 6.90 -0.64 0.70
CA THR A 4 7.35 -1.15 -0.59
C THR A 4 6.31 -0.79 -1.64
N LEU A 5 6.76 -0.20 -2.76
CA LEU A 5 5.91 0.15 -3.88
C LEU A 5 5.98 -0.94 -4.94
N VAL A 6 4.83 -1.53 -5.28
CA VAL A 6 4.70 -2.61 -6.26
C VAL A 6 4.06 -2.04 -7.52
N PRO A 7 4.79 -1.90 -8.64
CA PRO A 7 4.24 -1.39 -9.89
C PRO A 7 3.09 -2.27 -10.38
N GLN A 8 1.90 -1.69 -10.56
CA GLN A 8 0.76 -2.36 -11.19
C GLN A 8 -0.02 -1.38 -12.06
N ARG A 9 -0.57 -1.89 -13.17
CA ARG A 9 -1.40 -1.06 -14.06
C ARG A 9 -2.65 -0.63 -13.31
N ARG A 10 -2.80 0.67 -13.12
CA ARG A 10 -3.97 1.26 -12.46
C ARG A 10 -4.13 2.72 -12.88
N ASP A 11 -5.37 3.12 -13.11
CA ASP A 11 -5.70 4.49 -13.55
C ASP A 11 -5.87 5.45 -12.36
N THR A 12 -6.22 4.94 -11.17
CA THR A 12 -6.34 5.74 -9.95
C THR A 12 -4.96 6.07 -9.38
N PRO A 13 -4.62 7.35 -9.17
CA PRO A 13 -3.36 7.73 -8.52
C PRO A 13 -3.30 7.27 -7.06
N LEU A 14 -2.08 7.10 -6.55
CA LEU A 14 -1.83 6.81 -5.14
C LEU A 14 -1.37 8.09 -4.45
N VAL A 15 -2.15 8.54 -3.47
CA VAL A 15 -1.73 9.53 -2.46
C VAL A 15 -1.63 8.81 -1.12
N ALA A 16 -0.45 8.79 -0.51
CA ALA A 16 -0.21 8.15 0.77
C ALA A 16 0.33 9.16 1.79
N VAL A 17 -0.32 9.25 2.95
CA VAL A 17 0.09 10.10 4.08
C VAL A 17 0.25 9.22 5.32
N LYS A 18 1.45 9.19 5.90
CA LYS A 18 1.72 8.45 7.14
C LYS A 18 1.61 9.35 8.37
N SER A 19 1.06 8.82 9.46
CA SER A 19 1.06 9.46 10.78
C SER A 19 1.14 8.39 11.87
N GLY A 20 2.34 8.16 12.42
CA GLY A 20 2.58 7.05 13.34
C GLY A 20 2.27 5.70 12.70
N ASP A 21 1.34 4.95 13.30
CA ASP A 21 0.84 3.66 12.81
C ASP A 21 -0.42 3.79 11.93
N VAL A 22 -0.86 5.02 11.63
CA VAL A 22 -1.96 5.30 10.70
C VAL A 22 -1.40 5.63 9.32
N LEU A 23 -1.98 5.03 8.28
CA LEU A 23 -1.68 5.30 6.88
C LEU A 23 -2.96 5.75 6.18
N ALA A 24 -3.00 6.97 5.69
CA ALA A 24 -4.10 7.45 4.86
C ALA A 24 -3.79 7.25 3.38
N LEU A 25 -4.64 6.52 2.66
CA LEU A 25 -4.54 6.29 1.22
C LEU A 25 -5.72 6.97 0.51
N ASN A 26 -5.44 7.91 -0.38
CA ASN A 26 -6.47 8.67 -1.13
C ASN A 26 -7.56 9.29 -0.23
N GLY A 27 -7.19 9.69 1.00
CA GLY A 27 -8.09 10.28 1.98
C GLY A 27 -8.75 9.29 2.95
N GLU A 28 -8.60 7.99 2.74
CA GLU A 28 -9.11 6.94 3.64
C GLU A 28 -8.03 6.50 4.62
N ALA A 29 -8.31 6.56 5.93
CA ALA A 29 -7.36 6.25 6.98
C ALA A 29 -7.43 4.78 7.40
N PHE A 30 -6.27 4.11 7.39
CA PHE A 30 -6.09 2.74 7.87
C PHE A 30 -5.25 2.80 9.15
N ASP A 31 -5.84 2.37 10.28
CA ASP A 31 -5.16 2.31 11.58
C ASP A 31 -4.58 0.92 11.83
N PHE A 32 -3.25 0.84 11.86
CA PHE A 32 -2.51 -0.39 12.15
C PHE A 32 -1.94 -0.42 13.58
N GLY A 33 -2.34 0.52 14.44
CA GLY A 33 -1.99 0.54 15.86
C GLY A 33 -2.35 -0.76 16.60
N PRO A 34 -3.48 -1.45 16.30
CA PRO A 34 -3.82 -2.71 16.95
C PRO A 34 -2.92 -3.90 16.60
N LEU A 35 -2.15 -3.85 15.49
CA LEU A 35 -1.27 -4.95 15.09
C LEU A 35 -0.06 -5.03 16.02
N GLN A 36 0.10 -6.17 16.69
CA GLN A 36 1.22 -6.48 17.57
C GLN A 36 2.40 -7.08 16.80
N GLU A 37 3.55 -7.21 17.46
CA GLU A 37 4.74 -7.86 16.90
C GLU A 37 4.42 -9.30 16.44
N GLY A 38 4.77 -9.62 15.19
CA GLY A 38 4.48 -10.91 14.57
C GLY A 38 3.08 -11.06 13.98
N ASP A 39 2.18 -10.10 14.20
CA ASP A 39 0.85 -10.14 13.59
C ASP A 39 0.90 -9.97 12.08
N VAL A 40 -0.08 -10.61 11.43
CA VAL A 40 -0.29 -10.57 9.97
C VAL A 40 -1.74 -10.20 9.70
N LEU A 41 -1.95 -9.03 9.08
CA LEU A 41 -3.23 -8.63 8.52
C LEU A 41 -3.25 -8.97 7.03
N PRO A 42 -4.04 -9.97 6.59
CA PRO A 42 -4.14 -10.30 5.17
C PRO A 42 -4.74 -9.14 4.36
N ALA A 43 -4.27 -8.95 3.13
CA ALA A 43 -4.73 -7.86 2.26
C ALA A 43 -6.25 -7.89 2.01
N ASP A 44 -6.84 -9.09 1.94
CA ASP A 44 -8.28 -9.28 1.70
C ASP A 44 -9.16 -8.82 2.89
N ALA A 45 -8.58 -8.77 4.11
CA ALA A 45 -9.26 -8.21 5.27
C ALA A 45 -9.24 -6.67 5.29
N ILE A 46 -8.48 -6.04 4.39
CA ILE A 46 -8.43 -4.59 4.24
C ILE A 46 -9.38 -4.20 3.12
N ALA A 47 -10.33 -3.31 3.41
CA ALA A 47 -11.32 -2.84 2.44
C ALA A 47 -10.72 -1.88 1.38
N SER A 48 -9.53 -2.18 0.85
CA SER A 48 -8.83 -1.36 -0.13
C SER A 48 -8.00 -2.22 -1.08
N ASN A 49 -8.18 -1.97 -2.36
CA ASN A 49 -7.44 -2.64 -3.43
C ASN A 49 -6.04 -2.05 -3.65
N LEU A 50 -5.61 -1.06 -2.86
CA LEU A 50 -4.28 -0.42 -2.95
C LEU A 50 -3.20 -1.20 -2.21
N PHE A 51 -3.57 -2.16 -1.34
CA PHE A 51 -2.62 -3.05 -0.69
C PHE A 51 -2.25 -4.20 -1.63
N ALA A 52 -0.96 -4.31 -1.94
CA ALA A 52 -0.40 -5.33 -2.83
C ALA A 52 0.07 -6.60 -2.09
N GLY A 53 -0.22 -6.70 -0.78
CA GLY A 53 0.20 -7.79 0.08
C GLY A 53 -0.27 -7.58 1.52
N PRO A 54 -0.02 -8.55 2.42
CA PRO A 54 -0.38 -8.44 3.83
C PRO A 54 0.39 -7.29 4.50
N VAL A 55 -0.19 -6.77 5.57
CA VAL A 55 0.50 -5.86 6.49
C VAL A 55 0.99 -6.67 7.67
N THR A 56 2.29 -6.60 7.97
CA THR A 56 2.89 -7.31 9.10
C THR A 56 3.67 -6.36 9.99
N ARG A 57 3.77 -6.63 11.28
CA ARG A 57 4.72 -5.94 12.15
C ARG A 57 5.90 -6.87 12.43
N ILE A 58 7.09 -6.45 12.02
CA ILE A 58 8.33 -7.20 12.21
C ILE A 58 9.34 -6.28 12.89
N THR A 59 9.85 -6.69 14.04
CA THR A 59 10.81 -5.93 14.86
C THR A 59 10.31 -4.52 15.20
N GLY A 60 9.02 -4.40 15.53
CA GLY A 60 8.34 -3.15 15.84
C GLY A 60 8.02 -2.28 14.62
N ILE A 61 8.39 -2.71 13.40
CA ILE A 61 8.21 -1.93 12.17
C ILE A 61 7.12 -2.57 11.30
N LEU A 62 6.05 -1.82 11.04
CA LEU A 62 5.05 -2.20 10.03
C LEU A 62 5.69 -2.32 8.65
N GLN A 63 5.57 -3.49 8.01
CA GLN A 63 5.93 -3.76 6.62
C GLN A 63 4.65 -3.71 5.78
N ILE A 64 4.61 -2.83 4.79
CA ILE A 64 3.44 -2.58 3.96
C ILE A 64 3.85 -2.59 2.49
N SER A 65 3.08 -3.28 1.66
CA SER A 65 3.22 -3.24 0.20
C SER A 65 2.04 -2.51 -0.41
N LEU A 66 2.29 -1.40 -1.10
CA LEU A 66 1.27 -0.61 -1.80
C LEU A 66 1.42 -0.72 -3.31
N VAL A 67 0.30 -0.68 -4.01
CA VAL A 67 0.27 -0.56 -5.46
C VAL A 67 0.79 0.81 -5.88
N LEU A 68 1.87 0.82 -6.67
CA LEU A 68 2.31 2.00 -7.42
C LEU A 68 1.60 2.01 -8.78
N PRO A 69 0.67 2.96 -9.02
CA PRO A 69 -0.03 3.05 -10.30
C PRO A 69 0.96 3.38 -11.40
N ILE A 70 1.13 2.46 -12.34
CA ILE A 70 1.81 2.73 -13.61
C ILE A 70 0.76 2.85 -14.71
N GLY A 71 0.81 3.95 -15.45
CA GLY A 71 -0.03 4.13 -16.63
C GLY A 71 0.26 3.06 -17.68
N ALA A 72 -0.67 2.85 -18.61
CA ALA A 72 -0.34 2.09 -19.81
C ALA A 72 0.85 2.80 -20.49
N ALA A 73 2.00 2.13 -20.58
CA ALA A 73 3.09 2.61 -21.42
C ALA A 73 2.51 2.73 -22.83
N CYS A 74 2.31 3.97 -23.29
CA CYS A 74 1.89 4.23 -24.65
C CYS A 74 3.08 3.93 -25.56
N GLY A 75 3.20 2.68 -26.01
CA GLY A 75 4.05 2.34 -27.14
C GLY A 75 3.36 2.77 -28.42
N ARG A 76 3.56 4.03 -28.83
CA ARG A 76 3.19 4.51 -30.17
C ARG A 76 3.95 5.79 -30.52
N ASP A 77 5.25 5.64 -30.74
CA ASP A 77 5.95 6.46 -31.71
C ASP A 77 6.29 5.55 -32.90
N GLY A 78 5.46 5.67 -33.94
CA GLY A 78 5.87 5.23 -35.26
C GLY A 78 6.89 6.24 -35.78
N TRP A 79 8.07 5.74 -36.11
CA TRP A 79 9.01 6.34 -37.06
C TRP A 79 9.34 5.28 -38.09
#